data_AF-A0A351HTZ1-F1
#
_entry.id   AF-A0A351HTZ1-F1
#
_cell.length_a   1.000
_cell.length_b   1.000
_cell.length_c   1.000
_cell.angle_alpha   90.00
_cell.angle_beta   90.00
_cell.angle_gamma   90.00
#
_symmetry.space_group_name_H-M   'P 1'
#
loop_
_entity.id
_entity.type
_entity.pdbx_description
1 polymer ?
#
loop_
_entity_poly.entity_id
_entity_poly.type
_entity_poly.pdbx_seq_one_letter_code
_entity_poly.pdbx_strand_id
1 'polypeptide(L)' 'MKDYTIREIKPIEIPLLADFLYEAIFQPDEQNRLPRVVIEQPELQVYIENFGRPDDHCLVAECKDKIV' A
#
# COMPACT_ATOMS: atom_id res chain seq x y z
N MET A 1 -6.42 -20.11 14.44
CA MET A 1 -6.17 -19.64 13.06
C MET A 1 -6.33 -18.13 13.07
N LYS A 2 -5.47 -17.37 12.38
CA LYS A 2 -5.78 -15.96 12.16
C LYS A 2 -6.97 -15.93 11.21
N ASP A 3 -8.07 -15.32 11.64
CA ASP A 3 -9.21 -15.07 10.76
C ASP A 3 -8.81 -13.94 9.82
N TYR A 4 -8.37 -14.31 8.62
CA TYR A 4 -8.06 -13.37 7.56
C TYR A 4 -8.75 -13.79 6.27
N THR A 5 -9.21 -12.81 5.52
CA THR A 5 -9.80 -13.01 4.19
C THR A 5 -8.94 -12.30 3.16
N ILE A 6 -8.62 -12.98 2.07
CA ILE A 6 -8.01 -12.35 0.90
C ILE A 6 -9.13 -11.92 -0.04
N ARG A 7 -9.13 -10.66 -0.45
CA ARG A 7 -10.12 -10.09 -1.37
C ARG A 7 -9.52 -8.99 -2.21
N GLU A 8 -10.24 -8.58 -3.25
CA GLU A 8 -9.89 -7.38 -4.01
C GLU A 8 -9.94 -6.13 -3.12
N ILE A 9 -9.04 -5.20 -3.41
CA ILE A 9 -9.08 -3.86 -2.82
C ILE A 9 -10.34 -3.13 -3.27
N LYS A 10 -11.00 -2.42 -2.37
CA LYS A 10 -12.14 -1.57 -2.71
C LYS A 10 -11.64 -0.19 -3.17
N PRO A 11 -12.40 0.54 -4.00
CA PRO A 11 -11.99 1.88 -4.43
C PRO A 11 -11.68 2.85 -3.28
N ILE A 12 -12.42 2.76 -2.17
CA ILE A 12 -12.19 3.58 -0.97
C ILE A 12 -10.89 3.24 -0.23
N GLU A 13 -10.29 2.08 -0.51
CA GLU A 13 -9.08 1.56 0.13
C GLU A 13 -7.82 1.85 -0.71
N ILE A 14 -7.97 2.25 -1.98
CA ILE A 14 -6.84 2.60 -2.88
C ILE A 14 -5.86 3.61 -2.26
N PRO A 15 -6.28 4.62 -1.48
CA PRO A 15 -5.32 5.51 -0.82
C PRO A 15 -4.31 4.81 0.11
N LEU A 16 -4.61 3.60 0.62
CA LEU A 16 -3.68 2.82 1.45
C LEU A 16 -2.47 2.31 0.67
N LEU A 17 -2.52 2.28 -0.67
CA LEU A 17 -1.37 1.88 -1.47
C LEU A 17 -0.15 2.79 -1.25
N ALA A 18 -0.37 4.07 -0.92
CA ALA A 18 0.72 4.98 -0.57
C ALA A 18 1.41 4.57 0.74
N ASP A 19 0.64 4.11 1.73
CA ASP A 19 1.16 3.60 2.99
C ASP A 19 1.92 2.29 2.77
N PHE A 20 1.35 1.36 2.01
CA PHE A 20 2.01 0.08 1.70
C PHE A 20 3.30 0.28 0.90
N LEU A 21 3.30 1.21 -0.06
CA LEU A 21 4.50 1.51 -0.83
C LEU A 21 5.60 2.09 0.06
N TYR A 22 5.27 2.97 1.00
CA TYR A 22 6.22 3.50 1.98
C TYR A 22 6.80 2.40 2.88
N GLU A 23 5.93 1.53 3.40
CA GLU A 23 6.31 0.45 4.31
C GLU A 23 7.14 -0.64 3.62
N ALA A 24 6.97 -0.81 2.30
CA ALA A 24 7.78 -1.69 1.48
C ALA A 24 9.22 -1.19 1.25
N ILE A 25 9.49 0.10 1.50
CA ILE A 25 10.86 0.64 1.40
C ILE A 25 11.69 0.07 2.55
N PHE A 26 12.72 -0.71 2.19
CA PHE A 26 13.66 -1.25 3.16
C PHE A 26 14.45 -0.13 3.86
N GLN A 27 14.19 0.05 5.15
CA GLN A 27 14.79 1.09 5.98
C GLN A 27 15.34 0.44 7.26
N PRO A 28 16.59 -0.05 7.24
CA PRO A 28 17.17 -0.81 8.36
C PRO A 28 17.47 0.06 9.58
N ASP A 29 17.61 1.38 9.40
CA ASP A 29 17.79 2.33 10.49
C ASP A 29 16.42 2.88 10.94
N GLU A 30 15.97 2.45 12.11
CA GLU A 30 14.72 2.90 12.69
C GLU A 30 14.76 4.35 13.18
N GLN A 31 15.95 4.90 13.43
CA GLN A 31 16.14 6.26 13.92
C GLN A 31 16.21 7.28 12.78
N ASN A 32 16.45 6.82 11.56
CA ASN A 32 16.63 7.65 10.37
C ASN A 32 15.75 7.20 9.20
N ARG A 33 14.43 7.13 9.45
CA ARG A 33 13.44 6.82 8.42
C ARG A 33 13.33 7.95 7.40
N LEU A 34 13.15 7.58 6.13
CA LEU A 34 12.86 8.53 5.06
C LEU A 34 11.54 9.27 5.35
N PRO A 35 11.44 10.56 5.05
CA PRO A 35 10.17 11.26 5.17
C PRO A 35 9.13 10.65 4.20
N ARG A 36 7.85 10.63 4.60
CA ARG A 36 6.75 10.15 3.75
C ARG A 36 6.52 11.00 2.49
N VAL A 37 7.22 12.11 2.30
CA VAL A 37 7.21 12.79 0.99
C VAL A 37 7.94 11.99 -0.09
N VAL A 38 8.77 10.99 0.28
CA VAL A 38 9.51 10.17 -0.68
C VAL A 38 8.60 9.48 -1.69
N ILE A 39 7.37 9.08 -1.29
CA ILE A 39 6.43 8.44 -2.20
C ILE A 39 5.89 9.37 -3.28
N GLU A 40 6.05 10.70 -3.15
CA GLU A 40 5.69 11.66 -4.21
C GLU A 40 6.75 11.73 -5.33
N GLN A 41 7.90 11.06 -5.17
CA GLN A 41 8.89 10.96 -6.24
C GLN A 41 8.29 10.25 -7.46
N PRO A 42 8.54 10.75 -8.68
CA PRO A 42 7.98 10.16 -9.91
C PRO A 42 8.24 8.65 -10.04
N GLU A 43 9.41 8.19 -9.60
CA GLU A 43 9.83 6.79 -9.64
C GLU A 43 9.00 5.87 -8.74
N LEU A 44 8.36 6.43 -7.71
CA LEU A 44 7.47 5.70 -6.80
C LEU A 44 5.99 5.92 -7.14
N GLN A 45 5.62 7.10 -7.65
CA GLN A 45 4.25 7.39 -8.05
C GLN A 45 3.73 6.44 -9.13
N VAL A 46 4.58 5.94 -10.04
CA VAL A 46 4.16 5.00 -11.10
C VAL A 46 3.43 3.74 -10.60
N TYR A 47 3.58 3.37 -9.31
CA TYR A 47 2.93 2.19 -8.73
C TYR A 47 1.53 2.46 -8.19
N ILE A 48 1.19 3.71 -7.91
CA ILE A 48 -0.06 4.07 -7.20
C ILE A 48 -0.87 5.18 -7.90
N GLU A 49 -0.22 5.93 -8.80
CA GLU A 49 -0.86 7.01 -9.54
C GLU A 49 -1.96 6.45 -10.46
N ASN A 50 -3.16 7.03 -10.37
CA ASN A 50 -4.34 6.64 -11.15
C ASN A 50 -4.73 5.15 -11.00
N PHE A 51 -4.36 4.50 -9.89
CA PHE A 51 -4.71 3.10 -9.62
C PHE A 51 -6.24 2.93 -9.52
N GLY A 52 -6.75 1.80 -10.04
CA GLY A 52 -8.19 1.47 -10.06
C GLY A 52 -8.79 1.39 -11.47
N ARG A 53 -7.94 1.31 -12.51
CA ARG A 53 -8.32 1.05 -13.90
C ARG A 53 -8.70 -0.42 -14.10
N PRO A 54 -9.35 -0.78 -15.22
CA PRO A 54 -9.82 -2.15 -15.46
C PRO A 54 -8.75 -3.25 -15.34
N ASP A 55 -7.50 -2.93 -15.66
CA ASP A 55 -6.37 -3.88 -15.62
C ASP A 55 -5.54 -3.78 -14.32
N ASP A 56 -5.92 -2.87 -13.40
CA ASP A 56 -5.25 -2.73 -12.10
C ASP A 56 -5.81 -3.79 -11.14
N HIS A 57 -5.03 -4.84 -10.89
CA HIS A 57 -5.39 -5.92 -9.98
C HIS A 57 -4.63 -5.81 -8.66
N CYS A 58 -5.34 -5.66 -7.55
CA CYS A 58 -4.77 -5.64 -6.21
C CYS A 58 -5.62 -6.49 -5.25
N LEU A 59 -4.95 -7.40 -4.55
CA LEU A 59 -5.51 -8.20 -3.49
C LEU A 59 -4.96 -7.73 -2.16
N VAL A 60 -5.80 -7.74 -1.14
CA VAL A 60 -5.45 -7.36 0.22
C VAL A 60 -5.86 -8.43 1.22
N ALA A 61 -5.12 -8.53 2.32
CA ALA A 61 -5.52 -9.35 3.45
C ALA A 61 -6.30 -8.50 4.45
N GLU A 62 -7.52 -8.90 4.76
CA GLU A 62 -8.35 -8.27 5.79
C GLU A 62 -8.35 -9.13 7.05
N CYS A 63 -7.84 -8.60 8.14
CA CYS A 63 -7.76 -9.23 9.45
C CYS A 63 -8.48 -8.35 10.49
N LYS A 64 -9.57 -8.84 11.09
CA LYS A 64 -10.32 -8.08 12.13
C LYS A 64 -10.65 -6.64 11.67
N ASP A 65 -11.22 -6.51 10.48
CA ASP A 65 -11.60 -5.24 9.84
C ASP A 65 -10.44 -4.27 9.56
N LYS A 66 -9.19 -4.77 9.58
CA LYS A 66 -8.00 -4.03 9.17
C LYS A 66 -7.37 -4.65 7.94
N ILE A 67 -6.91 -3.81 7.04
CA ILE A 67 -6.11 -4.23 5.90
C ILE A 67 -4.66 -4.32 6.33
N VAL A 68 -4.02 -5.45 6.02
CA VAL A 68 -2.62 -5.79 6.37
C VAL A 68 -1.85 -6.32 5.18
#